data_AF-A0AAN6Y473-F1
#
_entry.id   AF-A0AAN6Y473-F1
#
_cell.length_a   1.000
_cell.length_b   1.000
_cell.length_c   1.000
_cell.angle_alpha   90.00
_cell.angle_beta   90.00
_cell.angle_gamma   90.00
#
_symmetry.space_group_name_H-M   'P 1'
#
loop_
_entity.id
_entity.type
_entity.pdbx_description
1 polymer ?
#
loop_
_entity_poly.entity_id
_entity_poly.type
_entity_poly.pdbx_seq_one_letter_code
_entity_poly.pdbx_strand_id
1 'polypeptide(L)'
;MDPASAIGLVSDGLALCSKVITELKKFAQAETHLKSLIQHVERVRQSTELLLVVIPEITKAGYGDLSLVLEPYAQQLGPLVKTILARAADIVAGQPKLGFARRLKWTLTSSATEDLVASLDGIEAQIRHQVDDAERRLANQPKIQDAFSVADTVLNAEAPPFDDEMKTVYHDISAERGTNQRKLRTWLGHNITTGHDSGYLLRREALSDAAYHGEWDEVFRIIELGQRQYGECWVNAARIRAPVTPYHTSLWTPLHQAVYVRAPIEVFERLIALGASRTLQSRWTEFTWRNMSALELAIELEVPWAVEILRPVIYQPVPPDTLRILQDKFHAIILRELEDKEFDRAWLHLPVLEVLTEYESGSTWFPLRFDAGRDSGYMFRLDSRHLLVWSINVFAPETSAKYKITEEDIFQVHEALIFPFSV
;
A
#
# COMPACT_ATOMS: atom_id res chain seq x y z
N MET A 1 -6.51 10.74 -38.75
CA MET A 1 -7.26 9.83 -37.85
C MET A 1 -7.95 10.69 -36.78
N ASP A 2 -9.19 10.43 -36.38
CA ASP A 2 -9.82 11.23 -35.31
C ASP A 2 -9.17 10.92 -33.94
N PRO A 3 -9.18 11.88 -32.98
CA PRO A 3 -8.57 11.67 -31.65
C PRO A 3 -9.16 10.47 -30.89
N ALA A 4 -10.43 10.17 -31.10
CA ALA A 4 -11.10 9.03 -30.49
C ALA A 4 -10.51 7.69 -30.98
N SER A 5 -10.12 7.62 -32.26
CA SER A 5 -9.47 6.45 -32.86
C SER A 5 -8.04 6.28 -32.36
N ALA A 6 -7.30 7.36 -32.14
CA ALA A 6 -5.96 7.30 -31.53
C ALA A 6 -6.03 6.83 -30.07
N ILE A 7 -6.98 7.35 -29.28
CA ILE A 7 -7.27 6.88 -27.92
C ILE A 7 -7.65 5.40 -27.93
N GLY A 8 -8.52 4.97 -28.85
CA GLY A 8 -8.92 3.58 -29.01
C GLY A 8 -7.73 2.65 -29.26
N LEU A 9 -6.83 3.02 -30.17
CA LEU A 9 -5.64 2.22 -30.49
C LEU A 9 -4.65 2.11 -29.32
N VAL A 10 -4.42 3.20 -28.58
CA VAL A 10 -3.53 3.20 -27.40
C VAL A 10 -4.15 2.39 -26.26
N SER A 11 -5.46 2.51 -26.04
CA SER A 11 -6.21 1.69 -25.09
C SER A 11 -6.17 0.19 -25.44
N ASP A 12 -6.30 -0.15 -26.73
CA ASP A 12 -6.14 -1.53 -27.20
C ASP A 12 -4.71 -2.05 -26.95
N GLY A 13 -3.69 -1.19 -27.13
CA GLY A 13 -2.30 -1.47 -26.78
C GLY A 13 -2.10 -1.81 -25.30
N LEU A 14 -2.75 -1.08 -24.39
CA LEU A 14 -2.72 -1.35 -22.94
C LEU A 14 -3.37 -2.68 -22.58
N ALA A 15 -4.57 -2.93 -23.11
CA ALA A 15 -5.28 -4.18 -22.88
C ALA A 15 -4.45 -5.39 -23.35
N LEU A 16 -3.73 -5.21 -24.45
CA LEU A 16 -2.82 -6.19 -25.02
C LEU A 16 -1.54 -6.38 -24.17
N CYS A 17 -0.92 -5.31 -23.67
CA CYS A 17 0.22 -5.39 -22.75
C CYS A 17 -0.16 -6.11 -21.45
N SER A 18 -1.32 -5.79 -20.88
CA SER A 18 -1.86 -6.44 -19.68
C SER A 18 -2.06 -7.95 -19.88
N LYS A 19 -2.57 -8.36 -21.05
CA LYS A 19 -2.67 -9.79 -21.41
C LYS A 19 -1.31 -10.46 -21.53
N VAL A 20 -0.33 -9.81 -22.18
CA VAL A 20 1.05 -10.35 -22.28
C VAL A 20 1.64 -10.54 -20.89
N ILE A 21 1.56 -9.52 -20.05
CA ILE A 21 2.06 -9.57 -18.67
C ILE A 21 1.42 -10.73 -17.91
N THR A 22 0.11 -10.91 -18.05
CA THR A 22 -0.63 -12.01 -17.40
C THR A 22 -0.16 -13.38 -17.88
N GLU A 23 0.02 -13.57 -19.19
CA GLU A 23 0.51 -14.85 -19.73
C GLU A 23 1.99 -15.10 -19.39
N LEU A 24 2.86 -14.10 -19.48
CA LEU A 24 4.28 -14.25 -19.11
C LEU A 24 4.45 -14.52 -17.62
N LYS A 25 3.63 -13.92 -16.75
CA LYS A 25 3.63 -14.17 -15.30
C LYS A 25 3.28 -15.63 -14.95
N LYS A 26 2.45 -16.31 -15.76
CA LYS A 26 2.18 -17.75 -15.60
C LYS A 26 3.42 -18.63 -15.83
N PHE A 27 4.46 -18.11 -16.50
CA PHE A 27 5.70 -18.81 -16.81
C PHE A 27 6.89 -18.37 -15.93
N ALA A 28 6.80 -17.20 -15.28
CA ALA A 28 7.92 -16.50 -14.62
C ALA A 28 8.48 -17.17 -13.35
N GLN A 29 7.94 -18.32 -12.97
CA GLN A 29 8.44 -19.11 -11.85
C GLN A 29 9.75 -19.85 -12.16
N ALA A 30 10.18 -19.91 -13.44
CA ALA A 30 11.29 -20.78 -13.86
C ALA A 30 12.62 -20.09 -14.25
N GLU A 31 12.65 -18.81 -14.65
CA GLU A 31 13.89 -18.23 -15.22
C GLU A 31 13.99 -16.69 -15.15
N THR A 32 15.22 -16.16 -15.06
CA THR A 32 15.56 -14.72 -14.97
C THR A 32 15.24 -13.93 -16.24
N HIS A 33 15.37 -14.52 -17.43
CA HIS A 33 15.08 -13.83 -18.70
C HIS A 33 13.60 -13.46 -18.85
N LEU A 34 12.70 -14.27 -18.28
CA LEU A 34 11.27 -14.01 -18.29
C LEU A 34 10.84 -12.90 -17.32
N LYS A 35 11.60 -12.72 -16.23
CA LYS A 35 11.44 -11.56 -15.33
C LYS A 35 11.83 -10.26 -16.04
N SER A 36 12.95 -10.25 -16.75
CA SER A 36 13.36 -9.12 -17.58
C SER A 36 12.28 -8.80 -18.62
N LEU A 37 11.76 -9.82 -19.31
CA LEU A 37 10.68 -9.67 -20.28
C LEU A 37 9.43 -9.00 -19.70
N ILE A 38 8.99 -9.41 -18.50
CA ILE A 38 7.85 -8.80 -17.81
C ILE A 38 8.12 -7.33 -17.46
N GLN A 39 9.33 -7.00 -16.98
CA GLN A 39 9.71 -5.63 -16.66
C GLN A 39 9.68 -4.72 -17.90
N HIS A 40 10.11 -5.23 -19.06
CA HIS A 40 10.06 -4.47 -20.32
C HIS A 40 8.62 -4.24 -20.78
N VAL A 41 7.74 -5.25 -20.68
CA VAL A 41 6.32 -5.08 -21.04
C VAL A 41 5.59 -4.13 -20.09
N GLU A 42 5.91 -4.13 -18.80
CA GLU A 42 5.36 -3.14 -17.84
C GLU A 42 5.83 -1.71 -18.16
N ARG A 43 7.09 -1.52 -18.55
CA ARG A 43 7.59 -0.20 -18.99
C ARG A 43 6.88 0.29 -20.25
N VAL A 44 6.62 -0.60 -21.21
CA VAL A 44 5.82 -0.28 -22.41
C VAL A 44 4.39 0.08 -22.03
N ARG A 45 3.77 -0.64 -21.07
CA ARG A 45 2.43 -0.33 -20.54
C ARG A 45 2.39 1.07 -19.93
N GLN A 46 3.33 1.41 -19.06
CA GLN A 46 3.42 2.72 -18.42
C GLN A 46 3.58 3.86 -19.44
N SER A 47 4.43 3.67 -20.45
CA SER A 47 4.61 4.64 -21.54
C SER A 47 3.32 4.84 -22.36
N THR A 48 2.56 3.76 -22.55
CA THR A 48 1.29 3.79 -23.27
C THR A 48 0.19 4.48 -22.45
N GLU A 49 0.18 4.30 -21.12
CA GLU A 49 -0.72 4.98 -20.19
C GLU A 49 -0.49 6.50 -20.18
N LEU A 50 0.77 6.92 -20.19
CA LEU A 50 1.12 8.34 -20.28
C LEU A 50 0.59 8.97 -21.56
N LEU A 51 0.72 8.29 -22.70
CA LEU A 51 0.19 8.78 -23.96
C LEU A 51 -1.33 8.99 -23.88
N LEU A 52 -2.09 8.14 -23.19
CA LEU A 52 -3.54 8.35 -23.01
C LEU A 52 -3.88 9.61 -22.23
N VAL A 53 -3.05 10.01 -21.26
CA VAL A 53 -3.26 11.22 -20.45
C VAL A 53 -2.93 12.47 -21.26
N VAL A 54 -1.91 12.39 -22.10
CA VAL A 54 -1.39 13.54 -22.86
C VAL A 54 -2.23 13.80 -24.12
N ILE A 55 -2.78 12.76 -24.77
CA ILE A 55 -3.57 12.88 -26.00
C ILE A 55 -4.75 13.87 -25.90
N PRO A 56 -5.60 13.86 -24.85
CA PRO A 56 -6.69 14.83 -24.70
C PRO A 56 -6.21 16.28 -24.63
N GLU A 57 -5.10 16.54 -23.93
CA GLU A 57 -4.57 17.90 -23.77
C GLU A 57 -3.98 18.43 -25.07
N ILE A 58 -3.26 17.60 -25.82
CA ILE A 58 -2.74 18.04 -27.11
C ILE A 58 -3.86 18.18 -28.16
N THR A 59 -4.92 17.38 -28.06
CA THR A 59 -6.13 17.53 -28.89
C THR A 59 -6.83 18.86 -28.62
N LYS A 60 -7.03 19.23 -27.34
CA LYS A 60 -7.61 20.52 -26.95
C LYS A 60 -6.78 21.71 -27.44
N ALA A 61 -5.46 21.55 -27.53
CA ALA A 61 -4.55 22.58 -27.98
C ALA A 61 -4.52 22.76 -29.52
N GLY A 62 -5.31 21.99 -30.27
CA GLY A 62 -5.54 22.20 -31.71
C GLY A 62 -4.51 21.54 -32.64
N TYR A 63 -3.65 20.66 -32.13
CA TYR A 63 -2.66 19.94 -32.93
C TYR A 63 -3.25 18.67 -33.54
N GLY A 64 -4.10 18.83 -34.54
CA GLY A 64 -4.73 17.72 -35.28
C GLY A 64 -3.75 16.78 -35.99
N ASP A 65 -2.49 17.21 -36.18
CA ASP A 65 -1.41 16.39 -36.79
C ASP A 65 -0.77 15.39 -35.82
N LEU A 66 -1.26 15.29 -34.57
CA LEU A 66 -0.78 14.28 -33.62
C LEU A 66 -0.90 12.85 -34.12
N SER A 67 -1.87 12.59 -35.01
CA SER A 67 -2.00 11.29 -35.63
C SER A 67 -0.72 10.90 -36.36
N LEU A 68 0.01 11.83 -36.98
CA LEU A 68 1.25 11.50 -37.69
C LEU A 68 2.37 10.99 -36.77
N VAL A 69 2.34 11.35 -35.48
CA VAL A 69 3.33 10.93 -34.48
C VAL A 69 2.91 9.64 -33.79
N LEU A 70 1.61 9.48 -33.48
CA LEU A 70 1.08 8.35 -32.71
C LEU A 70 0.59 7.18 -33.57
N GLU A 71 0.22 7.42 -34.82
CA GLU A 71 -0.24 6.39 -35.75
C GLU A 71 0.86 5.36 -36.07
N PRO A 72 2.12 5.74 -36.33
CA PRO A 72 3.20 4.76 -36.48
C PRO A 72 3.43 3.93 -35.21
N TYR A 73 3.30 4.54 -34.03
CA TYR A 73 3.45 3.88 -32.73
C TYR A 73 2.34 2.83 -32.51
N ALA A 74 1.08 3.23 -32.69
CA ALA A 74 -0.08 2.35 -32.56
C ALA A 74 -0.09 1.22 -33.61
N GLN A 75 0.27 1.51 -34.86
CA GLN A 75 0.33 0.53 -35.93
C GLN A 75 1.43 -0.52 -35.71
N GLN A 76 2.51 -0.18 -34.99
CA GLN A 76 3.61 -1.11 -34.68
C GLN A 76 3.36 -1.94 -33.41
N LEU A 77 2.71 -1.36 -32.40
CA LEU A 77 2.37 -2.04 -31.14
C LEU A 77 1.41 -3.21 -31.33
N GLY A 78 0.36 -3.06 -32.13
CA GLY A 78 -0.66 -4.10 -32.32
C GLY A 78 -0.10 -5.44 -32.85
N PRO A 79 0.59 -5.46 -34.01
CA PRO A 79 1.21 -6.67 -34.57
C PRO A 79 2.30 -7.26 -33.68
N LEU A 80 3.07 -6.41 -33.01
CA LEU A 80 4.13 -6.83 -32.09
C LEU A 80 3.55 -7.55 -30.88
N VAL A 81 2.58 -6.94 -30.20
CA VAL A 81 1.97 -7.55 -29.03
C VAL A 81 1.23 -8.82 -29.40
N LYS A 82 0.61 -8.89 -30.59
CA LYS A 82 0.06 -10.15 -31.12
C LYS A 82 1.13 -11.21 -31.35
N THR A 83 2.33 -10.84 -31.79
CA THR A 83 3.46 -11.76 -31.98
C THR A 83 4.00 -12.25 -30.64
N ILE A 84 4.10 -11.38 -29.65
CA ILE A 84 4.50 -11.73 -28.27
C ILE A 84 3.46 -12.67 -27.64
N LEU A 85 2.16 -12.36 -27.79
CA LEU A 85 1.06 -13.20 -27.30
C LEU A 85 1.02 -14.57 -27.99
N ALA A 86 1.18 -14.62 -29.31
CA ALA A 86 1.20 -15.87 -30.06
C ALA A 86 2.38 -16.76 -29.61
N ARG A 87 3.57 -16.18 -29.46
CA ARG A 87 4.76 -16.91 -29.00
C ARG A 87 4.67 -17.31 -27.53
N ALA A 88 4.12 -16.46 -26.67
CA ALA A 88 3.82 -16.81 -25.29
C ALA A 88 2.83 -17.97 -25.22
N ALA A 89 1.75 -17.93 -26.02
CA ALA A 89 0.77 -19.00 -26.14
C ALA A 89 1.38 -20.32 -26.66
N ASP A 90 2.31 -20.27 -27.61
CA ASP A 90 3.04 -21.45 -28.10
C ASP A 90 3.92 -22.07 -27.00
N ILE A 91 4.55 -21.23 -26.16
CA ILE A 91 5.29 -21.66 -24.98
C ILE A 91 4.35 -22.31 -23.96
N VAL A 92 3.11 -21.79 -23.82
CA VAL A 92 2.09 -22.33 -22.92
C VAL A 92 1.52 -23.67 -23.39
N ALA A 93 1.12 -23.74 -24.65
CA ALA A 93 0.50 -24.91 -25.26
C ALA A 93 1.46 -26.12 -25.33
N GLY A 94 2.77 -25.89 -25.21
CA GLY A 94 3.80 -26.92 -25.21
C GLY A 94 3.89 -27.78 -23.94
N GLN A 95 3.08 -27.63 -22.89
CA GLN A 95 3.24 -28.37 -21.62
C GLN A 95 2.71 -29.83 -21.69
N PRO A 96 3.58 -30.86 -21.54
CA PRO A 96 3.54 -31.61 -20.28
C PRO A 96 4.93 -31.92 -19.66
N LYS A 97 4.90 -32.12 -18.33
CA LYS A 97 5.95 -32.51 -17.37
C LYS A 97 7.34 -32.82 -17.96
N LEU A 98 8.31 -31.96 -17.62
CA LEU A 98 9.65 -31.88 -18.23
C LEU A 98 10.55 -33.09 -17.91
N GLY A 99 10.81 -33.92 -18.93
CA GLY A 99 11.91 -34.90 -18.95
C GLY A 99 13.18 -34.38 -19.65
N PHE A 100 14.30 -35.10 -19.48
CA PHE A 100 15.66 -34.77 -19.95
C PHE A 100 15.74 -34.32 -21.42
N ALA A 101 14.93 -34.90 -22.32
CA ALA A 101 14.88 -34.53 -23.73
C ALA A 101 14.39 -33.09 -24.01
N ARG A 102 13.68 -32.44 -23.07
CA ARG A 102 13.24 -31.05 -23.20
C ARG A 102 14.24 -30.01 -22.69
N ARG A 103 15.24 -30.38 -21.87
CA ARG A 103 16.36 -29.47 -21.54
C ARG A 103 17.16 -29.09 -22.79
N LEU A 104 17.33 -30.02 -23.73
CA LEU A 104 17.96 -29.77 -25.03
C LEU A 104 17.09 -28.93 -25.99
N LYS A 105 15.75 -29.06 -25.91
CA LYS A 105 14.83 -28.21 -26.68
C LYS A 105 14.71 -26.81 -26.07
N TRP A 106 14.88 -26.68 -24.74
CA TRP A 106 14.95 -25.42 -24.01
C TRP A 106 16.16 -24.58 -24.40
N THR A 107 17.34 -25.20 -24.56
CA THR A 107 18.53 -24.49 -25.04
C THR A 107 18.34 -23.88 -26.44
N LEU A 108 17.55 -24.51 -27.31
CA LEU A 108 17.14 -23.91 -28.59
C LEU A 108 16.08 -22.80 -28.43
N THR A 109 15.21 -22.88 -27.43
CA THR A 109 14.20 -21.83 -27.12
C THR A 109 14.77 -20.67 -26.30
N SER A 110 15.90 -20.84 -25.60
CA SER A 110 16.63 -19.76 -24.94
C SER A 110 17.12 -18.72 -25.95
N SER A 111 17.55 -19.16 -27.15
CA SER A 111 17.85 -18.23 -28.25
C SER A 111 16.62 -17.45 -28.71
N ALA A 112 15.43 -18.07 -28.71
CA ALA A 112 14.18 -17.39 -29.07
C ALA A 112 13.68 -16.44 -27.97
N THR A 113 13.98 -16.72 -26.70
CA THR A 113 13.72 -15.82 -25.56
C THR A 113 14.70 -14.66 -25.55
N GLU A 114 15.98 -14.89 -25.84
CA GLU A 114 17.01 -13.86 -26.02
C GLU A 114 16.70 -12.96 -27.22
N ASP A 115 16.29 -13.53 -28.36
CA ASP A 115 15.81 -12.78 -29.53
C ASP A 115 14.56 -11.95 -29.22
N LEU A 116 13.67 -12.46 -28.34
CA LEU A 116 12.47 -11.74 -27.92
C LEU A 116 12.80 -10.58 -26.97
N VAL A 117 13.73 -10.79 -26.04
CA VAL A 117 14.25 -9.73 -25.16
C VAL A 117 14.96 -8.67 -26.00
N ALA A 118 15.85 -9.05 -26.93
CA ALA A 118 16.54 -8.11 -27.81
C ALA A 118 15.58 -7.34 -28.74
N SER A 119 14.51 -8.00 -29.23
CA SER A 119 13.45 -7.35 -29.99
C SER A 119 12.69 -6.33 -29.16
N LEU A 120 12.38 -6.65 -27.89
CA LEU A 120 11.75 -5.72 -26.96
C LEU A 120 12.65 -4.57 -26.53
N ASP A 121 13.96 -4.80 -26.36
CA ASP A 121 14.95 -3.76 -26.09
C ASP A 121 15.01 -2.76 -27.25
N GLY A 122 15.04 -3.27 -28.49
CA GLY A 122 15.01 -2.42 -29.69
C GLY A 122 13.73 -1.59 -29.79
N ILE A 123 12.61 -2.15 -29.35
CA ILE A 123 11.31 -1.47 -29.38
C ILE A 123 11.18 -0.47 -28.24
N GLU A 124 11.63 -0.79 -27.03
CA GLU A 124 11.70 0.19 -25.94
C GLU A 124 12.57 1.37 -26.35
N ALA A 125 13.74 1.13 -26.96
CA ALA A 125 14.61 2.19 -27.45
C ALA A 125 13.92 3.03 -28.53
N GLN A 126 13.15 2.40 -29.43
CA GLN A 126 12.40 3.11 -30.47
C GLN A 126 11.24 3.92 -29.88
N ILE A 127 10.51 3.38 -28.91
CA ILE A 127 9.42 4.08 -28.19
C ILE A 127 10.00 5.29 -27.44
N ARG A 128 11.07 5.09 -26.69
CA ARG A 128 11.76 6.15 -25.96
C ARG A 128 12.24 7.24 -26.91
N HIS A 129 12.87 6.86 -28.03
CA HIS A 129 13.28 7.82 -29.05
C HIS A 129 12.09 8.61 -29.64
N GLN A 130 10.93 7.97 -29.85
CA GLN A 130 9.73 8.65 -30.35
C GLN A 130 9.10 9.58 -29.31
N VAL A 131 9.11 9.19 -28.03
CA VAL A 131 8.70 10.06 -26.92
C VAL A 131 9.66 11.24 -26.80
N ASP A 132 10.98 11.02 -26.82
CA ASP A 132 11.99 12.08 -26.77
C ASP A 132 11.93 13.03 -27.99
N ASP A 133 11.57 12.53 -29.17
CA ASP A 133 11.37 13.34 -30.39
C ASP A 133 10.05 14.12 -30.30
N ALA A 134 8.98 13.52 -29.77
CA ALA A 134 7.73 14.20 -29.50
C ALA A 134 7.93 15.31 -28.46
N GLU A 135 8.60 15.02 -27.35
CA GLU A 135 8.98 15.99 -26.32
C GLU A 135 9.82 17.11 -26.91
N ARG A 136 10.85 16.83 -27.71
CA ARG A 136 11.67 17.86 -28.37
C ARG A 136 10.88 18.75 -29.32
N ARG A 137 9.92 18.17 -30.07
CA ARG A 137 9.04 18.94 -30.96
C ARG A 137 8.02 19.79 -30.18
N LEU A 138 7.60 19.32 -29.01
CA LEU A 138 6.61 19.97 -28.14
C LEU A 138 7.25 20.96 -27.14
N ALA A 139 8.55 20.83 -26.85
CA ALA A 139 9.32 21.68 -25.93
C ALA A 139 9.45 23.15 -26.38
N ASN A 140 9.15 23.45 -27.64
CA ASN A 140 9.11 24.82 -28.16
C ASN A 140 7.74 25.51 -27.99
N GLN A 141 6.81 24.89 -27.25
CA GLN A 141 5.42 25.37 -27.09
C GLN A 141 5.07 25.53 -25.59
N PRO A 142 4.99 26.77 -25.06
CA PRO A 142 4.83 27.01 -23.62
C PRO A 142 3.52 26.48 -23.03
N LYS A 143 2.43 26.40 -23.82
CA LYS A 143 1.13 25.87 -23.36
C LYS A 143 1.11 24.35 -23.20
N ILE A 144 2.05 23.65 -23.83
CA ILE A 144 2.18 22.18 -23.76
C ILE A 144 3.23 21.79 -22.73
N GLN A 145 4.22 22.66 -22.46
CA GLN A 145 5.12 22.53 -21.32
C GLN A 145 4.37 22.42 -20.00
N ASP A 146 3.21 23.05 -19.82
CA ASP A 146 2.40 22.87 -18.61
C ASP A 146 1.80 21.46 -18.53
N ALA A 147 1.36 20.88 -19.67
CA ALA A 147 0.84 19.51 -19.72
C ALA A 147 1.94 18.46 -19.55
N PHE A 148 3.12 18.67 -20.16
CA PHE A 148 4.30 17.85 -19.90
C PHE A 148 4.88 18.08 -18.53
N SER A 149 4.78 19.27 -17.94
CA SER A 149 5.15 19.55 -16.54
C SER A 149 4.23 18.80 -15.60
N VAL A 150 2.92 18.72 -15.89
CA VAL A 150 1.98 17.90 -15.12
C VAL A 150 2.27 16.41 -15.34
N ALA A 151 2.59 15.97 -16.57
CA ALA A 151 2.97 14.59 -16.85
C ALA A 151 4.35 14.22 -16.25
N ASP A 152 5.32 15.13 -16.24
CA ASP A 152 6.62 15.06 -15.57
C ASP A 152 6.47 15.18 -14.06
N THR A 153 5.45 15.88 -13.56
CA THR A 153 5.10 15.84 -12.14
C THR A 153 4.38 14.53 -11.81
N VAL A 154 3.77 13.84 -12.77
CA VAL A 154 3.20 12.49 -12.57
C VAL A 154 4.27 11.40 -12.74
N LEU A 155 5.27 11.61 -13.60
CA LEU A 155 6.43 10.73 -13.83
C LEU A 155 7.55 10.94 -12.81
N ASN A 156 7.78 12.19 -12.38
CA ASN A 156 8.84 12.63 -11.46
C ASN A 156 8.31 13.17 -10.12
N ALA A 157 6.99 13.14 -9.84
CA ALA A 157 6.58 12.94 -8.44
C ALA A 157 7.00 11.52 -8.11
N GLU A 158 8.25 11.40 -7.72
CA GLU A 158 8.71 10.27 -6.94
C GLU A 158 7.78 10.19 -5.73
N ALA A 159 6.79 9.30 -5.79
CA ALA A 159 6.60 8.54 -4.58
C ALA A 159 7.92 7.84 -4.34
N PRO A 160 8.53 8.02 -3.15
CA PRO A 160 9.68 7.22 -2.84
C PRO A 160 9.27 5.78 -3.14
N PRO A 161 10.13 5.00 -3.83
CA PRO A 161 9.95 3.57 -3.94
C PRO A 161 9.49 3.07 -2.57
N PHE A 162 8.57 2.10 -2.53
CA PHE A 162 8.20 1.52 -1.23
C PHE A 162 9.47 1.17 -0.45
N ASP A 163 10.55 0.75 -1.11
CA ASP A 163 11.86 0.61 -0.50
C ASP A 163 12.46 1.86 0.16
N ASP A 164 12.33 3.06 -0.40
CA ASP A 164 12.97 4.26 0.14
C ASP A 164 12.12 4.95 1.22
N GLU A 165 10.79 5.02 1.08
CA GLU A 165 9.92 5.48 2.19
C GLU A 165 10.07 4.53 3.39
N MET A 166 10.16 3.23 3.11
CA MET A 166 10.24 2.21 4.14
C MET A 166 11.65 2.03 4.71
N LYS A 167 12.72 2.26 3.93
CA LYS A 167 14.08 2.37 4.47
C LYS A 167 14.26 3.63 5.28
N THR A 168 13.67 4.77 4.90
CA THR A 168 13.68 5.97 5.75
C THR A 168 12.93 5.71 7.04
N VAL A 169 11.73 5.10 6.99
CA VAL A 169 10.99 4.74 8.21
C VAL A 169 11.70 3.66 9.04
N TYR A 170 12.32 2.65 8.43
CA TYR A 170 13.10 1.63 9.14
C TYR A 170 14.41 2.21 9.72
N HIS A 171 15.11 3.08 8.99
CA HIS A 171 16.26 3.83 9.50
C HIS A 171 15.84 4.83 10.58
N ASP A 172 14.65 5.43 10.53
CA ASP A 172 14.12 6.30 11.58
C ASP A 172 13.66 5.52 12.82
N ILE A 173 13.24 4.26 12.66
CA ILE A 173 12.93 3.34 13.76
C ILE A 173 14.23 2.80 14.40
N SER A 174 15.25 2.52 13.59
CA SER A 174 16.52 1.88 14.01
C SER A 174 17.66 2.86 14.35
N ALA A 175 17.62 4.11 13.88
CA ALA A 175 18.61 5.15 14.16
C ALA A 175 18.07 6.19 15.15
N GLU A 176 18.95 6.61 16.06
CA GLU A 176 18.64 7.54 17.15
C GLU A 176 18.08 8.89 16.66
N ARG A 177 16.89 9.24 17.16
CA ARG A 177 16.41 10.56 17.61
C ARG A 177 16.87 11.79 16.78
N GLY A 178 16.03 12.25 15.84
CA GLY A 178 16.27 13.52 15.12
C GLY A 178 15.07 14.15 14.39
N THR A 179 14.34 15.01 15.10
CA THR A 179 13.72 16.31 14.70
C THR A 179 12.88 16.54 13.44
N ASN A 180 12.61 15.58 12.54
CA ASN A 180 11.63 15.83 11.45
C ASN A 180 10.85 14.59 10.97
N GLN A 181 10.58 13.65 11.88
CA GLN A 181 9.86 12.42 11.58
C GLN A 181 8.40 12.71 11.20
N ARG A 182 8.01 12.31 9.98
CA ARG A 182 6.60 12.06 9.66
C ARG A 182 6.03 11.18 10.78
N LYS A 183 4.90 11.57 11.37
CA LYS A 183 4.25 10.78 12.43
C LYS A 183 3.84 9.43 11.86
N LEU A 184 4.64 8.41 12.12
CA LEU A 184 4.34 7.05 11.72
C LEU A 184 3.11 6.59 12.49
N ARG A 185 2.03 6.28 11.79
CA ARG A 185 0.82 5.75 12.42
C ARG A 185 1.12 4.38 12.98
N THR A 186 0.61 4.09 14.17
CA THR A 186 0.90 2.82 14.86
C THR A 186 -0.39 2.08 15.18
N TRP A 187 -0.48 0.83 14.72
CA TRP A 187 -1.49 -0.11 15.15
C TRP A 187 -1.01 -0.83 16.41
N LEU A 188 -1.50 -0.41 17.56
CA LEU A 188 -1.09 -0.94 18.87
C LEU A 188 -1.88 -2.21 19.18
N GLY A 189 -1.55 -3.29 18.48
CA GLY A 189 -2.24 -4.58 18.60
C GLY A 189 -1.79 -5.45 19.77
N HIS A 190 -0.60 -5.22 20.31
CA HIS A 190 -0.04 -6.00 21.43
C HIS A 190 -0.47 -5.40 22.78
N ASN A 191 -1.71 -5.66 23.19
CA ASN A 191 -2.36 -5.02 24.35
C ASN A 191 -2.30 -5.83 25.65
N ILE A 192 -1.22 -6.60 25.84
CA ILE A 192 -0.97 -7.32 27.08
C ILE A 192 0.35 -6.91 27.71
N THR A 193 0.54 -7.21 29.00
CA THR A 193 1.74 -6.79 29.74
C THR A 193 3.01 -7.55 29.32
N THR A 194 2.88 -8.78 28.83
CA THR A 194 4.03 -9.61 28.43
C THR A 194 4.77 -9.00 27.25
N GLY A 195 6.11 -9.06 27.25
CA GLY A 195 6.93 -8.60 26.13
C GLY A 195 7.25 -7.09 26.12
N HIS A 196 6.77 -6.33 27.10
CA HIS A 196 7.06 -4.90 27.22
C HIS A 196 7.91 -4.58 28.45
N ASP A 197 8.75 -3.54 28.34
CA ASP A 197 9.51 -3.02 29.48
C ASP A 197 8.60 -2.27 30.47
N SER A 198 9.00 -2.24 31.75
CA SER A 198 8.19 -1.64 32.81
C SER A 198 7.94 -0.14 32.61
N GLY A 199 8.87 0.57 31.99
CA GLY A 199 8.70 1.98 31.64
C GLY A 199 7.59 2.18 30.60
N TYR A 200 7.59 1.37 29.54
CA TYR A 200 6.54 1.36 28.53
C TYR A 200 5.16 1.06 29.15
N LEU A 201 5.07 0.01 29.98
CA LEU A 201 3.83 -0.38 30.64
C LEU A 201 3.27 0.72 31.53
N LEU A 202 4.12 1.34 32.37
CA LEU A 202 3.73 2.43 33.25
C LEU A 202 3.16 3.62 32.47
N ARG A 203 3.75 3.96 31.32
CA ARG A 203 3.28 5.08 30.48
C ARG A 203 1.97 4.75 29.74
N ARG A 204 1.82 3.53 29.22
CA ARG A 204 0.58 3.07 28.57
C ARG A 204 -0.58 2.97 29.55
N GLU A 205 -0.31 2.56 30.79
CA GLU A 205 -1.29 2.58 31.86
C GLU A 205 -1.69 4.02 32.22
N ALA A 206 -0.71 4.90 32.44
CA ALA A 206 -0.97 6.32 32.74
C ALA A 206 -1.80 7.01 31.64
N LEU A 207 -1.57 6.68 30.36
CA LEU A 207 -2.41 7.19 29.25
C LEU A 207 -3.87 6.78 29.42
N SER A 208 -4.10 5.51 29.78
CA SER A 208 -5.44 4.96 29.95
C SER A 208 -6.15 5.56 31.16
N ASP A 209 -5.42 5.76 32.27
CA ASP A 209 -5.97 6.37 33.49
C ASP A 209 -6.26 7.87 33.29
N ALA A 210 -5.35 8.61 32.65
CA ALA A 210 -5.57 10.02 32.32
C ALA A 210 -6.79 10.19 31.41
N ALA A 211 -6.92 9.37 30.36
CA ALA A 211 -8.11 9.39 29.51
C ALA A 211 -9.37 9.06 30.33
N TYR A 212 -9.34 8.02 31.17
CA TYR A 212 -10.46 7.61 32.01
C TYR A 212 -10.98 8.75 32.90
N HIS A 213 -10.05 9.53 33.49
CA HIS A 213 -10.37 10.68 34.34
C HIS A 213 -10.61 12.00 33.59
N GLY A 214 -10.48 12.02 32.26
CA GLY A 214 -10.63 13.24 31.46
C GLY A 214 -9.49 14.25 31.64
N GLU A 215 -8.30 13.80 32.02
CA GLU A 215 -7.10 14.62 32.19
C GLU A 215 -6.42 14.84 30.82
N TRP A 216 -7.08 15.59 29.93
CA TRP A 216 -6.70 15.66 28.52
C TRP A 216 -5.31 16.25 28.25
N ASP A 217 -4.87 17.23 29.05
CA ASP A 217 -3.52 17.77 28.93
C ASP A 217 -2.45 16.69 29.18
N GLU A 218 -2.70 15.81 30.15
CA GLU A 218 -1.82 14.68 30.45
C GLU A 218 -1.90 13.62 29.34
N VAL A 219 -3.09 13.32 28.82
CA VAL A 219 -3.27 12.44 27.65
C VAL A 219 -2.40 12.91 26.48
N PHE A 220 -2.48 14.19 26.11
CA PHE A 220 -1.70 14.72 24.99
C PHE A 220 -0.19 14.72 25.27
N ARG A 221 0.22 15.01 26.51
CA ARG A 221 1.62 14.94 26.94
C ARG A 221 2.16 13.51 26.83
N ILE A 222 1.38 12.50 27.23
CA ILE A 222 1.79 11.10 27.15
C ILE A 222 1.82 10.59 25.70
N ILE A 223 0.87 11.00 24.84
CA ILE A 223 0.90 10.67 23.41
C ILE A 223 2.18 11.20 22.75
N GLU A 224 2.54 12.46 23.05
CA GLU A 224 3.78 13.06 22.54
C GLU A 224 5.03 12.35 23.07
N LEU A 225 5.02 11.95 24.34
CA LEU A 225 6.08 11.14 24.93
C LEU A 225 6.23 9.79 24.21
N GLY A 226 5.11 9.14 23.90
CA GLY A 226 5.05 7.90 23.11
C GLY A 226 5.81 8.03 21.80
N GLN A 227 5.51 9.08 21.04
CA GLN A 227 6.19 9.37 19.79
C GLN A 227 7.69 9.62 19.99
N ARG A 228 8.07 10.47 20.96
CA ARG A 228 9.47 10.88 21.16
C ARG A 228 10.36 9.78 21.72
N GLN A 229 9.83 8.93 22.60
CA GLN A 229 10.61 7.92 23.31
C GLN A 229 10.57 6.55 22.66
N TYR A 230 9.45 6.22 22.00
CA TYR A 230 9.19 4.89 21.46
C TYR A 230 8.94 4.87 19.95
N GLY A 231 8.85 6.04 19.30
CA GLY A 231 8.54 6.13 17.86
C GLY A 231 7.11 5.74 17.50
N GLU A 232 6.22 5.66 18.50
CA GLU A 232 4.85 5.14 18.34
C GLU A 232 3.81 6.24 18.55
N CYS A 233 2.80 6.29 17.68
CA CYS A 233 1.64 7.14 17.86
C CYS A 233 0.60 6.46 18.77
N TRP A 234 0.47 6.92 20.01
CA TRP A 234 -0.42 6.33 21.02
C TRP A 234 -1.85 6.86 21.05
N VAL A 235 -2.26 7.67 20.07
CA VAL A 235 -3.60 8.28 20.04
C VAL A 235 -4.74 7.24 19.97
N ASN A 236 -4.49 6.08 19.38
CA ASN A 236 -5.42 4.95 19.29
C ASN A 236 -5.07 3.81 20.27
N ALA A 237 -4.25 4.09 21.29
CA ALA A 237 -3.83 3.07 22.24
C ALA A 237 -5.00 2.59 23.10
N ALA A 238 -5.23 1.27 23.10
CA ALA A 238 -6.06 0.63 24.11
C ALA A 238 -5.28 0.40 25.41
N ARG A 239 -6.01 0.22 26.51
CA ARG A 239 -5.41 -0.17 27.81
C ARG A 239 -4.75 -1.53 27.72
N ILE A 240 -3.50 -1.61 28.17
CA ILE A 240 -2.76 -2.86 28.32
C ILE A 240 -3.26 -3.60 29.56
N ARG A 241 -3.45 -4.93 29.47
CA ARG A 241 -3.90 -5.77 30.58
C ARG A 241 -3.00 -6.97 30.82
N ALA A 242 -2.97 -7.49 32.04
CA ALA A 242 -2.34 -8.77 32.31
C ALA A 242 -3.06 -9.89 31.54
N PRO A 243 -2.36 -10.97 31.15
CA PRO A 243 -2.95 -12.09 30.42
C PRO A 243 -3.79 -12.98 31.36
N VAL A 244 -4.95 -12.47 31.79
CA VAL A 244 -5.89 -13.22 32.65
C VAL A 244 -7.00 -13.87 31.83
N THR A 245 -7.59 -13.14 30.88
CA THR A 245 -8.45 -13.66 29.79
C THR A 245 -8.45 -12.75 28.53
N PRO A 246 -8.21 -13.26 27.30
CA PRO A 246 -7.98 -12.42 26.10
C PRO A 246 -9.20 -11.62 25.63
N TYR A 247 -10.38 -12.09 26.01
CA TYR A 247 -11.66 -11.51 25.59
C TYR A 247 -12.17 -10.38 26.51
N HIS A 248 -11.43 -10.03 27.57
CA HIS A 248 -11.89 -9.06 28.58
C HIS A 248 -11.32 -7.65 28.42
N THR A 249 -10.53 -7.38 27.38
CA THR A 249 -10.07 -6.01 27.09
C THR A 249 -11.10 -5.32 26.20
N SER A 250 -11.68 -4.20 26.67
CA SER A 250 -12.68 -3.43 25.93
C SER A 250 -12.14 -2.84 24.63
N LEU A 251 -10.82 -2.65 24.54
CA LEU A 251 -10.15 -1.93 23.45
C LEU A 251 -10.64 -0.50 23.25
N TRP A 252 -11.16 0.13 24.31
CA TRP A 252 -11.46 1.56 24.27
C TRP A 252 -10.17 2.36 24.07
N THR A 253 -10.26 3.34 23.18
CA THR A 253 -9.21 4.32 22.90
C THR A 253 -9.52 5.65 23.57
N PRO A 254 -8.57 6.60 23.63
CA PRO A 254 -8.84 7.96 24.09
C PRO A 254 -10.06 8.62 23.42
N LEU A 255 -10.33 8.32 22.14
CA LEU A 255 -11.49 8.88 21.44
C LEU A 255 -12.83 8.32 21.96
N HIS A 256 -12.91 7.02 22.25
CA HIS A 256 -14.10 6.43 22.90
C HIS A 256 -14.32 7.04 24.28
N GLN A 257 -13.24 7.18 25.05
CA GLN A 257 -13.32 7.74 26.39
C GLN A 257 -13.73 9.22 26.36
N ALA A 258 -13.26 9.99 25.38
CA ALA A 258 -13.66 11.39 25.19
C ALA A 258 -15.16 11.54 24.98
N VAL A 259 -15.79 10.63 24.23
CA VAL A 259 -17.25 10.57 24.08
C VAL A 259 -17.93 10.26 25.41
N TYR A 260 -17.46 9.19 26.08
CA TYR A 260 -18.06 8.73 27.33
C TYR A 260 -18.10 9.81 28.41
N VAL A 261 -17.00 10.55 28.60
CA VAL A 261 -16.91 11.62 29.60
C VAL A 261 -17.35 12.99 29.07
N ARG A 262 -17.85 13.06 27.83
CA ARG A 262 -18.33 14.30 27.18
C ARG A 262 -17.26 15.41 27.18
N ALA A 263 -16.06 15.07 26.74
CA ALA A 263 -14.94 16.01 26.68
C ALA A 263 -15.27 17.26 25.82
N PRO A 264 -14.57 18.40 26.00
CA PRO A 264 -14.73 19.56 25.13
C PRO A 264 -14.40 19.27 23.65
N ILE A 265 -14.99 20.01 22.71
CA ILE A 265 -14.82 19.79 21.26
C ILE A 265 -13.35 19.88 20.83
N GLU A 266 -12.56 20.74 21.47
CA GLU A 266 -11.14 20.94 21.20
C GLU A 266 -10.32 19.67 21.46
N VAL A 267 -10.77 18.83 22.40
CA VAL A 267 -10.15 17.52 22.68
C VAL A 267 -10.36 16.58 21.49
N PHE A 268 -11.57 16.54 20.93
CA PHE A 268 -11.89 15.72 19.77
C PHE A 268 -11.08 16.15 18.55
N GLU A 269 -11.10 17.45 18.25
CA GLU A 269 -10.32 18.02 17.15
C GLU A 269 -8.83 17.67 17.27
N ARG A 270 -8.28 17.81 18.48
CA ARG A 270 -6.87 17.51 18.74
C ARG A 270 -6.56 16.01 18.64
N LEU A 271 -7.40 15.13 19.18
CA LEU A 271 -7.24 13.67 19.03
C LEU A 271 -7.29 13.27 17.55
N ILE A 272 -8.27 13.77 16.80
CA ILE A 272 -8.41 13.54 15.36
C ILE A 272 -7.19 14.04 14.59
N ALA A 273 -6.71 15.26 14.87
CA ALA A 273 -5.52 15.83 14.25
C ALA A 273 -4.25 15.04 14.56
N LEU A 274 -4.21 14.35 15.70
CA LEU A 274 -3.14 13.42 16.07
C LEU A 274 -3.28 12.04 15.40
N GLY A 275 -4.39 11.79 14.71
CA GLY A 275 -4.64 10.55 13.96
C GLY A 275 -5.58 9.56 14.66
N ALA A 276 -6.38 10.00 15.63
CA ALA A 276 -7.44 9.17 16.21
C ALA A 276 -8.40 8.70 15.11
N SER A 277 -8.69 7.40 15.09
CA SER A 277 -9.51 6.78 14.06
C SER A 277 -10.98 6.80 14.46
N ARG A 278 -11.86 7.33 13.62
CA ARG A 278 -13.29 7.45 13.90
C ARG A 278 -14.04 6.13 13.67
N THR A 279 -13.58 5.31 12.73
CA THR A 279 -14.12 3.99 12.38
C THR A 279 -13.59 2.88 13.29
N LEU A 280 -12.57 3.14 14.12
CA LEU A 280 -12.04 2.13 15.01
C LEU A 280 -13.09 1.75 16.06
N GLN A 281 -13.47 0.48 16.05
CA GLN A 281 -14.42 -0.08 17.00
C GLN A 281 -13.70 -0.62 18.24
N SER A 282 -14.35 -0.48 19.39
CA SER A 282 -14.06 -1.24 20.60
C SER A 282 -14.34 -2.74 20.40
N ARG A 283 -13.73 -3.59 21.23
CA ARG A 283 -14.03 -5.04 21.29
C ARG A 283 -15.23 -5.34 22.18
N TRP A 284 -15.36 -4.58 23.26
CA TRP A 284 -16.41 -4.77 24.25
C TRP A 284 -16.83 -3.43 24.86
N THR A 285 -18.13 -3.25 25.03
CA THR A 285 -18.76 -2.17 25.78
C THR A 285 -19.95 -2.72 26.57
N GLU A 286 -20.40 -1.95 27.55
CA GLU A 286 -21.63 -2.19 28.32
C GLU A 286 -22.93 -1.75 27.61
N PHE A 287 -22.83 -1.14 26.42
CA PHE A 287 -23.94 -0.53 25.70
C PHE A 287 -24.69 -1.52 24.79
N THR A 288 -25.64 -1.01 23.99
CA THR A 288 -26.50 -1.81 23.11
C THR A 288 -25.73 -2.80 22.25
N TRP A 289 -24.61 -2.38 21.66
CA TRP A 289 -23.74 -3.24 20.86
C TRP A 289 -22.41 -3.46 21.56
N ARG A 290 -21.90 -4.70 21.50
CA ARG A 290 -20.64 -5.06 22.17
C ARG A 290 -19.44 -4.32 21.58
N ASN A 291 -19.40 -4.18 20.26
CA ASN A 291 -18.42 -3.39 19.56
C ASN A 291 -19.09 -2.11 19.10
N MET A 292 -18.53 -0.97 19.48
CA MET A 292 -19.00 0.34 19.03
C MET A 292 -17.79 1.20 18.71
N SER A 293 -17.89 1.97 17.64
CA SER A 293 -17.04 3.12 17.34
C SER A 293 -17.35 4.29 18.28
N ALA A 294 -16.48 5.30 18.30
CA ALA A 294 -16.74 6.53 19.03
C ALA A 294 -18.02 7.24 18.52
N LEU A 295 -18.29 7.19 17.22
CA LEU A 295 -19.50 7.77 16.62
C LEU A 295 -20.78 7.08 17.14
N GLU A 296 -20.83 5.75 17.08
CA GLU A 296 -21.97 4.98 17.57
C GLU A 296 -22.19 5.23 19.06
N LEU A 297 -21.11 5.31 19.84
CA LEU A 297 -21.17 5.66 21.25
C LEU A 297 -21.74 7.06 21.48
N ALA A 298 -21.40 8.04 20.63
CA ALA A 298 -21.93 9.41 20.73
C ALA A 298 -23.42 9.48 20.41
N ILE A 299 -23.90 8.64 19.49
CA ILE A 299 -25.33 8.50 19.18
C ILE A 299 -26.06 7.89 20.39
N GLU A 300 -25.54 6.79 20.92
CA GLU A 300 -26.13 6.08 22.08
C GLU A 300 -26.20 6.96 23.33
N LEU A 301 -25.16 7.78 23.57
CA LEU A 301 -25.08 8.69 24.72
C LEU A 301 -25.76 10.05 24.47
N GLU A 302 -26.42 10.22 23.32
CA GLU A 302 -27.12 11.44 22.88
C GLU A 302 -26.24 12.70 22.96
N VAL A 303 -25.03 12.64 22.39
CA VAL A 303 -24.07 13.76 22.33
C VAL A 303 -24.03 14.33 20.90
N PRO A 304 -25.01 15.16 20.49
CA PRO A 304 -25.23 15.51 19.09
C PRO A 304 -24.07 16.28 18.44
N TRP A 305 -23.38 17.13 19.18
CA TRP A 305 -22.23 17.86 18.65
C TRP A 305 -21.03 16.92 18.39
N ALA A 306 -20.90 15.83 19.16
CA ALA A 306 -19.86 14.83 18.96
C ALA A 306 -20.14 13.97 17.72
N VAL A 307 -21.42 13.71 17.41
CA VAL A 307 -21.83 12.98 16.19
C VAL A 307 -21.26 13.66 14.95
N GLU A 308 -21.38 14.98 14.84
CA GLU A 308 -20.92 15.72 13.65
C GLU A 308 -19.40 15.63 13.45
N ILE A 309 -18.61 15.79 14.51
CA ILE A 309 -17.13 15.74 14.43
C ILE A 309 -16.60 14.30 14.23
N LEU A 310 -17.34 13.30 14.69
CA LEU A 310 -16.98 11.88 14.60
C LEU A 310 -17.46 11.19 13.33
N ARG A 311 -18.17 11.87 12.42
CA ARG A 311 -18.47 11.34 11.09
C ARG A 311 -17.15 10.97 10.38
N PRO A 312 -16.97 9.70 9.94
CA PRO A 312 -15.78 9.29 9.21
C PRO A 312 -15.57 10.12 7.94
N VAL A 313 -14.32 10.48 7.67
CA VAL A 313 -13.90 11.08 6.40
C VAL A 313 -13.11 10.02 5.66
N ILE A 314 -13.65 9.56 4.53
CA ILE A 314 -13.08 8.45 3.75
C ILE A 314 -12.25 9.02 2.59
N TYR A 315 -10.94 8.84 2.65
CA TYR A 315 -10.01 9.25 1.60
C TYR A 315 -9.69 8.13 0.62
N GLN A 316 -9.65 6.88 1.11
CA GLN A 316 -9.38 5.70 0.30
C GLN A 316 -10.62 4.81 0.25
N PRO A 317 -11.57 5.07 -0.67
CA PRO A 317 -12.79 4.30 -0.74
C PRO A 317 -12.51 2.88 -1.26
N VAL A 318 -12.68 1.90 -0.38
CA VAL A 318 -12.58 0.48 -0.71
C VAL A 318 -13.90 -0.20 -0.32
N PRO A 319 -14.50 -1.04 -1.19
CA PRO A 319 -15.73 -1.75 -0.84
C PRO A 319 -15.55 -2.58 0.44
N PRO A 320 -16.57 -2.64 1.34
CA PRO A 320 -16.47 -3.39 2.60
C PRO A 320 -16.09 -4.87 2.43
N ASP A 321 -16.65 -5.54 1.42
CA ASP A 321 -16.30 -6.93 1.11
C ASP A 321 -14.84 -7.09 0.68
N THR A 322 -14.34 -6.17 -0.14
CA THR A 322 -12.92 -6.13 -0.53
C THR A 322 -12.05 -5.94 0.70
N LEU A 323 -12.35 -4.97 1.58
CA LEU A 323 -11.60 -4.74 2.83
C LEU A 323 -11.56 -5.98 3.71
N ARG A 324 -12.71 -6.65 3.88
CA ARG A 324 -12.80 -7.89 4.65
C ARG A 324 -11.91 -8.98 4.07
N ILE A 325 -11.94 -9.21 2.75
CA ILE A 325 -11.10 -10.22 2.09
C ILE A 325 -9.61 -9.88 2.27
N LEU A 326 -9.21 -8.63 2.08
CA LEU A 326 -7.82 -8.19 2.28
C LEU A 326 -7.38 -8.36 3.74
N GLN A 327 -8.26 -8.05 4.69
CA GLN A 327 -8.01 -8.19 6.11
C GLN A 327 -7.83 -9.65 6.51
N ASP A 328 -8.73 -10.54 6.08
CA ASP A 328 -8.68 -11.97 6.37
C ASP A 328 -7.36 -12.58 5.84
N LYS A 329 -6.96 -12.20 4.62
CA LYS A 329 -5.68 -12.62 4.04
C LYS A 329 -4.48 -12.07 4.77
N PHE A 330 -4.51 -10.80 5.18
CA PHE A 330 -3.43 -10.21 5.96
C PHE A 330 -3.29 -10.89 7.33
N HIS A 331 -4.40 -11.14 8.00
CA HIS A 331 -4.43 -11.86 9.27
C HIS A 331 -3.89 -13.28 9.11
N ALA A 332 -4.22 -13.96 8.01
CA ALA A 332 -3.67 -15.29 7.71
C ALA A 332 -2.13 -15.26 7.55
N ILE A 333 -1.57 -14.24 6.91
CA ILE A 333 -0.11 -14.05 6.83
C ILE A 333 0.48 -13.90 8.24
N ILE A 334 -0.09 -13.00 9.04
CA ILE A 334 0.40 -12.74 10.40
C ILE A 334 0.37 -14.01 11.25
N LEU A 335 -0.75 -14.72 11.25
CA LEU A 335 -0.94 -15.92 12.07
C LEU A 335 -0.03 -17.08 11.64
N ARG A 336 0.26 -17.19 10.34
CA ARG A 336 1.21 -18.17 9.79
C ARG A 336 2.65 -17.83 10.18
N GLU A 337 3.06 -16.58 10.05
CA GLU A 337 4.43 -16.15 10.42
C GLU A 337 4.70 -16.24 11.92
N LEU A 338 3.64 -16.21 12.74
CA LEU A 338 3.71 -16.37 14.19
C LEU A 338 3.43 -17.81 14.67
N GLU A 339 3.32 -18.79 13.77
CA GLU A 339 2.96 -20.17 14.14
C GLU A 339 3.99 -20.82 15.08
N ASP A 340 5.27 -20.55 14.86
CA ASP A 340 6.38 -21.13 15.63
C ASP A 340 6.77 -20.31 16.89
N LYS A 341 6.05 -19.23 17.20
CA LYS A 341 6.36 -18.38 18.36
C LYS A 341 5.68 -18.92 19.61
N GLU A 342 6.43 -18.97 20.72
CA GLU A 342 5.92 -19.34 22.06
C GLU A 342 5.06 -18.22 22.67
N PHE A 343 3.99 -17.84 21.97
CA PHE A 343 3.06 -16.81 22.41
C PHE A 343 1.64 -17.16 22.00
N ASP A 344 0.68 -16.91 22.90
CA ASP A 344 -0.72 -17.12 22.59
C ASP A 344 -1.23 -16.00 21.68
N ARG A 345 -1.36 -16.33 20.39
CA ARG A 345 -1.83 -15.43 19.34
C ARG A 345 -3.21 -14.83 19.63
N ALA A 346 -4.03 -15.43 20.51
CA ALA A 346 -5.34 -14.90 20.91
C ALA A 346 -5.27 -13.54 21.61
N TRP A 347 -4.09 -13.15 22.09
CA TRP A 347 -3.87 -11.87 22.76
C TRP A 347 -3.55 -10.71 21.81
N LEU A 348 -3.29 -10.98 20.52
CA LEU A 348 -3.09 -9.92 19.54
C LEU A 348 -4.44 -9.36 19.08
N HIS A 349 -4.55 -8.04 19.11
CA HIS A 349 -5.54 -7.33 18.33
C HIS A 349 -4.96 -7.08 16.93
N LEU A 350 -5.30 -7.92 15.97
CA LEU A 350 -4.79 -7.82 14.60
C LEU A 350 -5.32 -6.55 13.89
N PRO A 351 -4.57 -5.98 12.93
CA PRO A 351 -4.95 -4.76 12.20
C PRO A 351 -6.34 -4.80 11.57
N VAL A 352 -7.18 -3.81 11.90
CA VAL A 352 -8.46 -3.60 11.21
C VAL A 352 -8.25 -2.65 10.04
N LEU A 353 -8.58 -3.08 8.82
CA LEU A 353 -8.26 -2.33 7.61
C LEU A 353 -9.22 -1.17 7.33
N GLU A 354 -10.42 -1.18 7.90
CA GLU A 354 -11.40 -0.09 7.76
C GLU A 354 -10.82 1.26 8.18
N VAL A 355 -10.01 1.25 9.25
CA VAL A 355 -9.30 2.44 9.75
C VAL A 355 -8.39 3.08 8.72
N LEU A 356 -7.82 2.29 7.80
CA LEU A 356 -6.92 2.82 6.77
C LEU A 356 -7.66 3.65 5.72
N THR A 357 -8.97 3.48 5.58
CA THR A 357 -9.78 4.26 4.63
C THR A 357 -9.90 5.73 5.04
N GLU A 358 -9.67 6.04 6.33
CA GLU A 358 -9.64 7.39 6.88
C GLU A 358 -8.29 8.11 6.65
N TYR A 359 -7.31 7.46 6.02
CA TYR A 359 -5.99 8.03 5.83
C TYR A 359 -5.83 8.51 4.39
N GLU A 360 -5.45 9.78 4.20
CA GLU A 360 -5.13 10.33 2.88
C GLU A 360 -4.04 9.53 2.17
N SER A 361 -2.97 9.21 2.89
CA SER A 361 -1.85 8.41 2.42
C SER A 361 -1.01 7.92 3.60
N GLY A 362 -0.01 7.09 3.29
CA GLY A 362 1.02 6.67 4.23
C GLY A 362 0.80 5.28 4.83
N SER A 363 1.86 4.80 5.45
CA SER A 363 1.94 3.46 6.01
C SER A 363 1.62 3.42 7.50
N THR A 364 1.08 2.29 7.95
CA THR A 364 0.81 2.00 9.38
C THR A 364 1.74 0.91 9.86
N TRP A 365 2.36 1.15 11.01
CA TRP A 365 3.25 0.21 11.69
C TRP A 365 2.49 -0.62 12.73
N PHE A 366 2.56 -1.94 12.63
CA PHE A 366 2.08 -2.87 13.65
C PHE A 366 3.28 -3.52 14.34
N PRO A 367 3.75 -2.96 15.48
CA PRO A 367 4.86 -3.52 16.23
C PRO A 367 4.48 -4.83 16.91
N LEU A 368 5.38 -5.80 16.82
CA LEU A 368 5.39 -7.03 17.59
C LEU A 368 6.54 -6.97 18.59
N ARG A 369 6.27 -7.27 19.86
CA ARG A 369 7.25 -7.18 20.94
C ARG A 369 7.26 -8.49 21.73
N PHE A 370 7.65 -9.57 21.08
CA PHE A 370 7.71 -10.90 21.71
C PHE A 370 9.08 -11.15 22.37
N ASP A 371 10.14 -10.68 21.74
CA ASP A 371 11.53 -10.77 22.21
C ASP A 371 12.08 -9.37 22.54
N ALA A 372 13.25 -9.29 23.18
CA ALA A 372 13.87 -8.03 23.64
C ALA A 372 14.24 -7.02 22.52
N GLY A 373 13.92 -7.30 21.25
CA GLY A 373 14.12 -6.41 20.11
C GLY A 373 12.86 -5.58 19.80
N ARG A 374 13.04 -4.28 19.51
CA ARG A 374 11.95 -3.33 19.26
C ARG A 374 11.55 -3.21 17.78
N ASP A 375 12.17 -4.01 16.91
CA ASP A 375 12.17 -3.76 15.46
C ASP A 375 11.46 -4.87 14.67
N SER A 376 10.61 -5.66 15.33
CA SER A 376 9.80 -6.68 14.67
C SER A 376 8.36 -6.23 14.48
N GLY A 377 7.77 -6.55 13.33
CA GLY A 377 6.39 -6.19 13.06
C GLY A 377 6.05 -6.11 11.58
N TYR A 378 4.93 -5.47 11.29
CA TYR A 378 4.42 -5.30 9.94
C TYR A 378 4.20 -3.84 9.63
N MET A 379 4.74 -3.37 8.52
CA MET A 379 4.23 -2.16 7.91
C MET A 379 3.19 -2.51 6.86
N PHE A 380 2.10 -1.76 6.80
CA PHE A 380 1.07 -1.98 5.80
C PHE A 380 0.37 -0.69 5.39
N ARG A 381 -0.13 -0.66 4.16
CA ARG A 381 -0.95 0.43 3.63
C ARG A 381 -1.94 -0.09 2.59
N LEU A 382 -3.07 0.60 2.46
CA LEU A 382 -3.95 0.43 1.31
C LEU A 382 -3.30 1.11 0.09
N ASP A 383 -3.46 0.45 -1.05
CA ASP A 383 -3.17 0.98 -2.37
C ASP A 383 -4.34 0.61 -3.28
N SER A 384 -5.26 1.57 -3.45
CA SER A 384 -6.53 1.33 -4.14
C SER A 384 -7.27 0.12 -3.56
N ARG A 385 -7.37 -0.99 -4.30
CA ARG A 385 -8.03 -2.26 -3.88
C ARG A 385 -7.04 -3.36 -3.49
N HIS A 386 -5.83 -2.97 -3.13
CA HIS A 386 -4.77 -3.88 -2.72
C HIS A 386 -4.25 -3.47 -1.35
N LEU A 387 -3.73 -4.45 -0.60
CA LEU A 387 -2.96 -4.18 0.61
C LEU A 387 -1.50 -4.51 0.35
N LEU A 388 -0.62 -3.56 0.68
CA LEU A 388 0.81 -3.76 0.65
C LEU A 388 1.28 -4.00 2.07
N VAL A 389 2.11 -5.01 2.25
CA VAL A 389 2.61 -5.41 3.58
C VAL A 389 4.11 -5.65 3.50
N TRP A 390 4.84 -5.21 4.52
CA TRP A 390 6.23 -5.59 4.75
C TRP A 390 6.35 -6.15 6.16
N SER A 391 6.59 -7.46 6.23
CA SER A 391 6.99 -8.15 7.44
C SER A 391 8.48 -7.89 7.69
N ILE A 392 8.82 -7.48 8.90
CA ILE A 392 10.18 -7.09 9.30
C ILE A 392 10.52 -7.82 10.59
N ASN A 393 11.64 -8.55 10.59
CA ASN A 393 12.21 -9.28 11.74
C ASN A 393 11.22 -10.22 12.47
N VAL A 394 10.13 -10.65 11.82
CA VAL A 394 9.09 -11.49 12.44
C VAL A 394 9.54 -12.94 12.52
N PHE A 395 9.98 -13.50 11.38
CA PHE A 395 10.44 -14.88 11.29
C PHE A 395 11.76 -15.08 12.03
N ALA A 396 12.78 -14.31 11.64
CA ALA A 396 14.09 -14.27 12.28
C ALA A 396 14.70 -12.85 12.24
N PRO A 397 15.69 -12.54 13.09
CA PRO A 397 16.42 -11.27 13.00
C PRO A 397 16.99 -11.02 11.60
N GLU A 398 16.96 -9.77 11.16
CA GLU A 398 17.44 -9.31 9.84
C GLU A 398 16.72 -9.94 8.65
N THR A 399 15.55 -10.54 8.86
CA THR A 399 14.71 -11.06 7.78
C THR A 399 13.57 -10.11 7.48
N SER A 400 13.17 -10.02 6.21
CA SER A 400 11.99 -9.27 5.84
C SER A 400 11.32 -9.88 4.60
N ALA A 401 10.01 -9.71 4.49
CA ALA A 401 9.23 -10.21 3.38
C ALA A 401 8.14 -9.21 2.99
N LYS A 402 8.00 -8.94 1.69
CA LYS A 402 7.02 -8.01 1.15
C LYS A 402 5.88 -8.76 0.48
N TYR A 403 4.66 -8.31 0.69
CA TYR A 403 3.46 -8.91 0.14
C TYR A 403 2.59 -7.85 -0.55
N LYS A 404 2.04 -8.20 -1.70
CA LYS A 404 0.88 -7.54 -2.29
C LYS A 404 -0.32 -8.48 -2.16
N ILE A 405 -1.32 -8.06 -1.41
CA ILE A 405 -2.55 -8.81 -1.17
C ILE A 405 -3.64 -8.23 -2.06
N THR A 406 -4.34 -9.09 -2.78
CA THR A 406 -5.49 -8.76 -3.63
C THR A 406 -6.72 -9.57 -3.22
N GLU A 407 -7.88 -9.26 -3.79
CA GLU A 407 -9.10 -10.07 -3.60
C GLU A 407 -8.89 -11.52 -4.05
N GLU A 408 -8.05 -11.76 -5.05
CA GLU A 408 -7.81 -13.07 -5.64
C GLU A 408 -6.71 -13.84 -4.90
N ASP A 409 -5.55 -13.21 -4.64
CA ASP A 409 -4.37 -13.94 -4.15
C ASP A 409 -3.42 -13.09 -3.27
N ILE A 410 -2.40 -13.73 -2.72
CA ILE A 410 -1.29 -13.14 -1.96
C ILE A 410 0.00 -13.33 -2.75
N PHE A 411 0.64 -12.24 -3.15
CA PHE A 411 1.88 -12.27 -3.92
C PHE A 411 3.05 -11.81 -3.05
N GLN A 412 4.06 -12.68 -2.86
CA GLN A 412 5.32 -12.27 -2.25
C GLN A 412 6.20 -11.55 -3.29
N VAL A 413 6.58 -10.32 -2.98
CA VAL A 413 7.33 -9.45 -3.90
C VAL A 413 8.80 -9.41 -3.47
N HIS A 414 9.70 -9.62 -4.43
CA HIS A 414 11.14 -9.74 -4.18
C HIS A 414 11.94 -8.48 -4.60
N GLU A 415 11.31 -7.49 -5.24
CA GLU A 415 11.92 -6.23 -5.69
C GLU A 415 11.05 -5.02 -5.33
N ALA A 416 11.61 -3.81 -5.45
CA ALA A 416 10.97 -2.55 -5.07
C ALA A 416 9.63 -2.34 -5.80
N LEU A 417 8.56 -2.23 -5.02
CA LEU A 417 7.26 -1.78 -5.54
C LEU A 417 7.32 -0.26 -5.68
N ILE A 418 7.34 0.22 -6.91
CA ILE A 418 7.21 1.65 -7.23
C ILE A 418 5.72 1.98 -7.29
N PHE A 419 5.30 3.01 -6.56
CA PHE A 419 3.95 3.58 -6.66
C PHE A 419 4.08 5.00 -7.21
N PRO A 420 3.25 5.45 -8.15
CA PRO A 420 3.11 6.88 -8.44
C PRO A 420 2.15 7.53 -7.44
N PHE A 421 2.52 8.69 -6.88
CA PHE A 421 1.59 9.52 -6.11
C PHE A 421 0.63 10.23 -7.07
N SER A 422 -0.63 10.42 -6.64
CA SER A 422 -1.54 11.41 -7.22
C SER A 422 -1.75 12.50 -6.17
N VAL A 423 -1.53 13.76 -6.56
CA VAL A 423 -1.88 14.96 -5.78
C VAL A 423 -3.33 15.34 -6.03
#